data_AF-A0A2D5GEK3-F1
#
_entry.id   AF-A0A2D5GEK3-F1
#
_cell.length_a   1.000
_cell.length_b   1.000
_cell.length_c   1.000
_cell.angle_alpha   90.00
_cell.angle_beta   90.00
_cell.angle_gamma   90.00
#
_symmetry.space_group_name_H-M   'P 1'
#
loop_
_entity.id
_entity.type
_entity.pdbx_description
1 polymer ?
#
loop_
_entity_poly.entity_id
_entity_poly.type
_entity_poly.pdbx_seq_one_letter_code
_entity_poly.pdbx_strand_id
1 'polypeptide(L)'
;MTSVDEALALIKRGTEEILVEDELVKKLESGRKLRVKAGFDPTAPDLHLGHTVLINKLRHFQELGHHVMFLIGDFTGRIGDPTGKNVTRKPLSEEDVAQNAKTYTEQVFKILDPEKTEVCFNSTWMSQMNASEMIQLAAQQTVARMLERDDFSKRYKNNQSISIHEFLYPLVQGYDSVAMKADIELGGTDQKFNLLMGRELQKGAGQEPQICITVPILEGLDGVQKMSKSLGNYVGINDAPGEMFGKIVSMPDSLMWRYFELLSFRPMSEIE
;
A
#
# COMPACT_ATOMS: atom_id res chain seq x y z
N MET A 1 -7.34 -6.15 27.19
CA MET A 1 -7.79 -5.75 25.84
C MET A 1 -7.53 -4.27 25.74
N THR A 2 -6.84 -3.84 24.68
CA THR A 2 -6.66 -2.42 24.37
C THR A 2 -8.04 -1.79 24.17
N SER A 3 -8.30 -0.63 24.78
CA SER A 3 -9.55 0.08 24.55
C SER A 3 -9.67 0.55 23.10
N VAL A 4 -10.88 0.82 22.62
CA VAL A 4 -11.10 1.36 21.26
C VAL A 4 -10.36 2.70 21.09
N ASP A 5 -10.34 3.54 22.12
CA ASP A 5 -9.64 4.82 22.10
C ASP A 5 -8.11 4.66 21.98
N GLU A 6 -7.51 3.74 22.75
CA GLU A 6 -6.09 3.42 22.64
C GLU A 6 -5.74 2.80 21.27
N ALA A 7 -6.59 1.91 20.76
CA ALA A 7 -6.41 1.31 19.44
C ALA A 7 -6.47 2.37 18.34
N LEU A 8 -7.46 3.26 18.42
CA LEU A 8 -7.63 4.36 17.47
C LEU A 8 -6.45 5.34 17.53
N ALA A 9 -5.95 5.68 18.73
CA ALA A 9 -4.77 6.53 18.89
C ALA A 9 -3.53 5.93 18.21
N LEU A 10 -3.29 4.62 18.38
CA LEU A 10 -2.20 3.92 17.72
C LEU A 10 -2.37 3.85 16.19
N ILE A 11 -3.60 3.66 15.72
CA ILE A 11 -3.92 3.66 14.28
C ILE A 11 -3.76 5.07 13.69
N LYS A 12 -4.07 6.14 14.43
CA LYS A 12 -3.95 7.53 13.95
C LYS A 12 -2.51 8.03 13.87
N ARG A 13 -1.62 7.57 14.75
CA ARG A 13 -0.22 7.99 14.76
C ARG A 13 0.46 7.80 13.39
N GLY A 14 0.97 8.85 12.77
CA GLY A 14 1.65 8.76 11.46
C GLY A 14 0.75 8.30 10.30
N THR A 15 -0.57 8.38 10.47
CA THR A 15 -1.56 8.20 9.40
C THR A 15 -1.89 9.57 8.81
N GLU A 16 -1.93 9.67 7.49
CA GLU A 16 -2.35 10.90 6.81
C GLU A 16 -3.86 11.07 6.87
N GLU A 17 -4.61 10.01 6.52
CA GLU A 17 -6.05 10.07 6.42
C GLU A 17 -6.69 8.70 6.70
N ILE A 18 -7.76 8.70 7.49
CA ILE A 18 -8.67 7.57 7.68
C ILE A 18 -9.99 7.96 7.04
N LEU A 19 -10.36 7.30 5.94
CA LEU A 19 -11.62 7.61 5.27
C LEU A 19 -12.78 6.98 6.05
N VAL A 20 -13.67 7.86 6.52
CA VAL A 20 -14.83 7.52 7.35
C VAL A 20 -14.42 6.88 8.68
N GLU A 21 -13.71 7.65 9.51
CA GLU A 21 -13.22 7.23 10.83
C GLU A 21 -14.33 6.63 11.72
N ASP A 22 -15.54 7.17 11.68
CA ASP A 22 -16.69 6.63 12.44
C ASP A 22 -16.99 5.15 12.08
N GLU A 23 -16.77 4.75 10.83
CA GLU A 23 -16.92 3.33 10.44
C GLU A 23 -15.76 2.48 10.97
N LEU A 24 -14.54 3.02 11.06
CA LEU A 24 -13.42 2.33 11.70
C LEU A 24 -13.72 2.07 13.17
N VAL A 25 -14.22 3.08 13.90
CA VAL A 25 -14.60 2.96 15.32
C VAL A 25 -15.61 1.83 15.49
N LYS A 26 -16.69 1.82 14.69
CA LYS A 26 -17.71 0.75 14.73
C LYS A 26 -17.12 -0.64 14.46
N LYS A 27 -16.17 -0.75 13.51
CA LYS A 27 -15.48 -2.01 13.23
C LYS A 27 -14.61 -2.46 14.42
N LEU A 28 -13.92 -1.54 15.09
CA LEU A 28 -13.12 -1.84 16.29
C LEU A 28 -14.02 -2.27 17.46
N GLU A 29 -15.14 -1.57 17.68
CA GLU A 29 -16.14 -1.88 18.72
C GLU A 29 -16.75 -3.29 18.57
N SER A 30 -16.80 -3.82 17.34
CA SER A 30 -17.32 -5.17 17.10
C SER A 30 -16.51 -6.28 17.79
N GLY A 31 -15.26 -6.00 18.19
CA GLY A 31 -14.36 -6.95 18.86
C GLY A 31 -13.87 -8.09 17.96
N ARG A 32 -14.26 -8.13 16.68
CA ARG A 32 -13.83 -9.17 15.74
C ARG A 32 -12.43 -8.90 15.21
N LYS A 33 -11.76 -9.97 14.79
CA LYS A 33 -10.46 -9.88 14.11
C LYS A 33 -10.65 -9.30 12.70
N LEU A 34 -10.42 -8.00 12.54
CA LEU A 34 -10.46 -7.32 11.24
C LEU A 34 -9.39 -7.87 10.28
N ARG A 35 -9.72 -7.92 8.99
CA ARG A 35 -8.85 -8.33 7.88
C ARG A 35 -8.22 -7.08 7.26
N VAL A 36 -6.92 -6.90 7.46
CA VAL A 36 -6.16 -5.71 7.08
C VAL A 36 -5.27 -6.03 5.88
N LYS A 37 -5.60 -5.47 4.72
CA LYS A 37 -4.89 -5.65 3.45
C LYS A 37 -3.85 -4.53 3.27
N ALA A 38 -2.66 -4.88 2.79
CA ALA A 38 -1.81 -3.94 2.07
C ALA A 38 -1.14 -4.66 0.88
N GLY A 39 -1.17 -4.03 -0.29
CA GLY A 39 -0.60 -4.56 -1.53
C GLY A 39 0.78 -4.00 -1.84
N PHE A 40 1.69 -4.85 -2.30
CA PHE A 40 3.00 -4.47 -2.78
C PHE A 40 3.29 -5.15 -4.12
N ASP A 41 3.50 -4.35 -5.16
CA ASP A 41 3.94 -4.85 -6.47
C ASP A 41 5.46 -5.08 -6.44
N PRO A 42 5.94 -6.33 -6.62
CA PRO A 42 7.35 -6.69 -6.51
C PRO A 42 8.15 -6.26 -7.76
N THR A 43 8.26 -4.95 -7.96
CA THR A 43 8.89 -4.35 -9.16
C THR A 43 10.42 -4.26 -9.10
N ALA A 44 10.98 -4.47 -7.93
CA ALA A 44 12.41 -4.54 -7.64
C ALA A 44 12.62 -5.51 -6.47
N PRO A 45 13.82 -6.07 -6.24
CA PRO A 45 14.03 -7.10 -5.21
C PRO A 45 14.02 -6.56 -3.77
N ASP A 46 14.58 -5.37 -3.52
CA ASP A 46 14.67 -4.82 -2.15
C ASP A 46 13.61 -3.78 -1.81
N LEU A 47 13.21 -3.78 -0.56
CA LEU A 47 12.45 -2.73 0.09
C LEU A 47 13.41 -1.67 0.67
N HIS A 48 12.84 -0.53 1.03
CA HIS A 48 13.53 0.60 1.63
C HIS A 48 12.64 1.25 2.69
N LEU A 49 13.18 2.14 3.51
CA LEU A 49 12.44 2.76 4.64
C LEU A 49 11.13 3.45 4.22
N GLY A 50 11.02 3.95 2.98
CA GLY A 50 9.74 4.45 2.48
C GLY A 50 8.61 3.40 2.47
N HIS A 51 8.92 2.13 2.21
CA HIS A 51 7.94 1.04 2.29
C HIS A 51 7.61 0.67 3.73
N THR A 52 8.57 0.85 4.66
CA THR A 52 8.38 0.44 6.05
C THR A 52 7.37 1.31 6.78
N VAL A 53 7.07 2.53 6.31
CA VAL A 53 5.98 3.35 6.88
C VAL A 53 4.66 2.60 6.84
N LEU A 54 4.32 2.01 5.69
CA LEU A 54 3.10 1.23 5.52
C LEU A 54 3.16 -0.10 6.28
N ILE A 55 4.33 -0.77 6.29
CA ILE A 55 4.52 -2.05 6.97
C ILE A 55 4.47 -1.87 8.50
N ASN A 56 5.00 -0.77 9.04
CA ASN A 56 4.89 -0.44 10.47
C ASN A 56 3.43 -0.23 10.87
N LYS A 57 2.61 0.36 9.99
CA LYS A 57 1.17 0.47 10.23
C LYS A 57 0.50 -0.91 10.29
N LEU A 58 0.86 -1.84 9.39
CA LEU A 58 0.40 -3.24 9.49
C LEU A 58 0.80 -3.88 10.82
N ARG A 59 2.03 -3.63 11.29
CA ARG A 59 2.50 -4.13 12.58
C ARG A 59 1.62 -3.64 13.73
N HIS A 60 1.22 -2.37 13.74
CA HIS A 60 0.27 -1.87 14.75
C HIS A 60 -1.05 -2.67 14.73
N PHE A 61 -1.56 -3.03 13.56
CA PHE A 61 -2.73 -3.91 13.47
C PHE A 61 -2.47 -5.33 14.00
N GLN A 62 -1.26 -5.89 13.84
CA GLN A 62 -0.87 -7.16 14.48
C GLN A 62 -0.82 -7.06 16.00
N GLU A 63 -0.28 -5.95 16.53
CA GLU A 63 -0.20 -5.66 17.97
C GLU A 63 -1.60 -5.52 18.59
N LEU A 64 -2.55 -4.97 17.84
CA LEU A 64 -3.97 -4.91 18.19
C LEU A 64 -4.71 -6.26 17.97
N GLY A 65 -4.02 -7.29 17.49
CA GLY A 65 -4.57 -8.65 17.35
C GLY A 65 -5.36 -8.89 16.06
N HIS A 66 -5.31 -7.97 15.09
CA HIS A 66 -6.00 -8.10 13.80
C HIS A 66 -5.27 -9.06 12.84
N HIS A 67 -5.94 -9.43 11.75
CA HIS A 67 -5.41 -10.33 10.73
C HIS A 67 -4.77 -9.52 9.61
N VAL A 68 -3.45 -9.56 9.51
CA VAL A 68 -2.72 -8.88 8.44
C VAL A 68 -2.60 -9.80 7.24
N MET A 69 -3.02 -9.30 6.08
CA MET A 69 -2.88 -9.92 4.78
C MET A 69 -1.91 -9.09 3.95
N PHE A 70 -0.69 -9.59 3.80
CA PHE A 70 0.34 -8.99 2.98
C PHE A 70 0.18 -9.49 1.54
N LEU A 71 -0.37 -8.64 0.67
CA LEU A 71 -0.65 -8.99 -0.71
C LEU A 71 0.54 -8.69 -1.60
N ILE A 72 1.06 -9.74 -2.24
CA ILE A 72 2.04 -9.64 -3.31
C ILE A 72 1.27 -9.50 -4.63
N GLY A 73 1.50 -8.37 -5.29
CA GLY A 73 0.88 -8.02 -6.56
C GLY A 73 1.59 -8.66 -7.76
N ASP A 74 1.61 -9.98 -7.84
CA ASP A 74 2.32 -10.71 -8.90
C ASP A 74 1.59 -10.65 -10.26
N PHE A 75 0.26 -10.52 -10.25
CA PHE A 75 -0.52 -10.22 -11.44
C PHE A 75 -0.53 -8.71 -11.77
N THR A 76 -0.74 -7.85 -10.76
CA THR A 76 -0.76 -6.38 -10.93
C THR A 76 0.59 -5.82 -11.37
N GLY A 77 1.70 -6.39 -10.89
CA GLY A 77 3.05 -6.05 -11.31
C GLY A 77 3.31 -6.27 -12.81
N ARG A 78 2.54 -7.16 -13.47
CA ARG A 78 2.61 -7.39 -14.92
C ARG A 78 1.86 -6.33 -15.72
N ILE A 79 0.81 -5.74 -15.14
CA ILE A 79 0.08 -4.60 -15.72
C ILE A 79 0.89 -3.32 -15.53
N GLY A 80 1.39 -3.12 -14.31
CA GLY A 80 2.19 -1.97 -13.89
C GLY A 80 1.34 -0.79 -13.40
N ASP A 81 1.48 -0.45 -12.12
CA ASP A 81 0.78 0.70 -11.53
C ASP A 81 1.13 2.04 -12.22
N PRO A 82 0.17 2.78 -12.78
CA PRO A 82 0.41 4.10 -13.35
C PRO A 82 0.60 5.22 -12.30
N THR A 83 0.39 4.94 -11.00
CA THR A 83 0.27 5.96 -9.95
C THR A 83 1.50 6.86 -9.83
N GLY A 84 1.28 8.15 -10.04
CA GLY A 84 2.34 9.17 -9.94
C GLY A 84 3.45 9.03 -10.98
N LYS A 85 3.20 8.33 -12.09
CA LYS A 85 4.17 8.11 -13.18
C LYS A 85 3.73 8.83 -14.47
N ASN A 86 4.72 9.45 -15.13
CA ASN A 86 4.54 10.13 -16.42
C ASN A 86 4.86 9.23 -17.63
N VAL A 87 5.37 8.01 -17.40
CA VAL A 87 5.78 7.06 -18.45
C VAL A 87 5.29 5.66 -18.07
N THR A 88 4.78 4.92 -19.06
CA THR A 88 4.34 3.52 -18.90
C THR A 88 5.48 2.65 -18.39
N ARG A 89 5.21 1.82 -17.37
CA ARG A 89 6.19 0.87 -16.82
C ARG A 89 6.48 -0.24 -17.83
N LYS A 90 7.71 -0.77 -17.81
CA LYS A 90 8.04 -1.99 -18.54
C LYS A 90 7.45 -3.20 -17.79
N PRO A 91 6.74 -4.11 -18.47
CA PRO A 91 6.24 -5.33 -17.84
C PRO A 91 7.40 -6.23 -17.39
N LEU A 92 7.23 -6.90 -16.25
CA LEU A 92 8.18 -7.88 -15.71
C LEU A 92 7.80 -9.31 -16.14
N SER A 93 8.80 -10.20 -16.21
CA SER A 93 8.54 -11.62 -16.43
C SER A 93 7.98 -12.29 -15.17
N GLU A 94 7.29 -13.42 -15.32
CA GLU A 94 6.77 -14.18 -14.17
C GLU A 94 7.89 -14.67 -13.25
N GLU A 95 9.06 -15.00 -13.80
CA GLU A 95 10.23 -15.43 -13.04
C GLU A 95 10.82 -14.28 -12.19
N ASP A 96 10.94 -13.09 -12.78
CA ASP A 96 11.42 -11.89 -12.06
C ASP A 96 10.48 -11.53 -10.91
N VAL A 97 9.17 -11.57 -11.16
CA VAL A 97 8.13 -11.29 -10.16
C VAL A 97 8.19 -12.31 -9.02
N ALA A 98 8.32 -13.60 -9.33
CA ALA A 98 8.43 -14.66 -8.33
C ALA A 98 9.71 -14.52 -7.49
N GLN A 99 10.83 -14.13 -8.10
CA GLN A 99 12.09 -13.92 -7.38
C GLN A 99 12.02 -12.70 -6.46
N ASN A 100 11.47 -11.58 -6.94
CA ASN A 100 11.27 -10.36 -6.13
C ASN A 100 10.25 -10.60 -5.00
N ALA A 101 9.22 -11.42 -5.22
CA ALA A 101 8.24 -11.78 -4.20
C ALA A 101 8.88 -12.51 -3.01
N LYS A 102 9.85 -13.41 -3.25
CA LYS A 102 10.59 -14.10 -2.19
C LYS A 102 11.38 -13.11 -1.33
N THR A 103 12.15 -12.23 -1.99
CA THR A 103 12.97 -11.24 -1.27
C THR A 103 12.09 -10.25 -0.49
N TYR A 104 10.93 -9.88 -1.02
CA TYR A 104 9.95 -9.02 -0.32
C TYR A 104 9.46 -9.69 0.96
N THR A 105 9.03 -10.94 0.84
CA THR A 105 8.51 -11.72 1.96
C THR A 105 9.55 -11.83 3.09
N GLU A 106 10.79 -12.17 2.73
CA GLU A 106 11.91 -12.24 3.69
C GLU A 106 12.19 -10.91 4.40
N GLN A 107 12.12 -9.79 3.66
CA GLN A 107 12.36 -8.46 4.22
C GLN A 107 11.21 -7.97 5.10
N VAL A 108 9.97 -8.25 4.71
CA VAL A 108 8.77 -7.86 5.45
C VAL A 108 8.75 -8.51 6.83
N PHE A 109 9.19 -9.76 6.95
CA PHE A 109 9.28 -10.47 8.23
C PHE A 109 10.39 -9.98 9.15
N LYS A 110 11.21 -9.00 8.75
CA LYS A 110 12.04 -8.24 9.69
C LYS A 110 11.20 -7.29 10.55
N ILE A 111 9.99 -6.95 10.11
CA ILE A 111 9.10 -5.98 10.77
C ILE A 111 7.82 -6.67 11.26
N LEU A 112 7.18 -7.47 10.40
CA LEU A 112 5.95 -8.20 10.71
C LEU A 112 6.23 -9.55 11.35
N ASP A 113 5.32 -9.96 12.23
CA ASP A 113 5.30 -11.31 12.78
C ASP A 113 4.77 -12.31 11.73
N PRO A 114 5.56 -13.31 11.28
CA PRO A 114 5.14 -14.26 10.26
C PRO A 114 3.96 -15.14 10.72
N GLU A 115 3.82 -15.42 12.03
CA GLU A 115 2.70 -16.23 12.54
C GLU A 115 1.36 -15.47 12.50
N LYS A 116 1.43 -14.14 12.40
CA LYS A 116 0.27 -13.24 12.33
C LYS A 116 0.10 -12.59 10.96
N THR A 117 0.79 -13.08 9.94
CA THR A 117 0.77 -12.53 8.57
C THR A 117 0.35 -13.62 7.59
N GLU A 118 -0.74 -13.40 6.87
CA GLU A 118 -1.08 -14.17 5.68
C GLU A 118 -0.39 -13.53 4.47
N VAL A 119 0.49 -14.25 3.78
CA VAL A 119 1.06 -13.80 2.50
C VAL A 119 0.14 -14.27 1.37
N CYS A 120 -0.39 -13.34 0.60
CA CYS A 120 -1.33 -13.61 -0.49
C CYS A 120 -0.70 -13.23 -1.84
N PHE A 121 -1.15 -13.87 -2.92
CA PHE A 121 -0.73 -13.56 -4.30
C PHE A 121 -1.98 -13.30 -5.13
N ASN A 122 -2.10 -12.14 -5.78
CA ASN A 122 -3.33 -11.83 -6.53
C ASN A 122 -3.50 -12.66 -7.80
N SER A 123 -2.43 -13.25 -8.34
CA SER A 123 -2.54 -14.25 -9.39
C SER A 123 -3.42 -15.46 -9.01
N THR A 124 -3.58 -15.75 -7.72
CA THR A 124 -4.42 -16.85 -7.21
C THR A 124 -5.87 -16.75 -7.72
N TRP A 125 -6.43 -15.54 -7.77
CA TRP A 125 -7.78 -15.29 -8.29
C TRP A 125 -7.76 -14.62 -9.66
N MET A 126 -6.81 -13.73 -9.93
CA MET A 126 -6.76 -13.01 -11.21
C MET A 126 -6.42 -13.90 -12.39
N SER A 127 -5.57 -14.92 -12.22
CA SER A 127 -5.24 -15.85 -13.31
C SER A 127 -6.38 -16.81 -13.65
N GLN A 128 -7.37 -16.94 -12.76
CA GLN A 128 -8.57 -17.76 -12.99
C GLN A 128 -9.70 -16.96 -13.65
N MET A 129 -9.59 -15.62 -13.65
CA MET A 129 -10.61 -14.73 -14.20
C MET A 129 -10.66 -14.86 -15.72
N ASN A 130 -11.81 -15.25 -16.25
CA ASN A 130 -12.03 -15.34 -17.69
C ASN A 130 -12.37 -13.96 -18.30
N ALA A 131 -12.36 -13.88 -19.63
CA ALA A 131 -12.63 -12.63 -20.33
C ALA A 131 -14.01 -12.04 -20.04
N SER A 132 -15.04 -12.88 -19.83
CA SER A 132 -16.39 -12.42 -19.49
C SER A 132 -16.42 -11.75 -18.11
N GLU A 133 -15.76 -12.35 -17.12
CA GLU A 133 -15.63 -11.79 -15.77
C GLU A 133 -14.83 -10.48 -15.77
N MET A 134 -13.75 -10.40 -16.54
CA MET A 134 -12.99 -9.16 -16.73
C MET A 134 -13.85 -8.04 -17.34
N ILE A 135 -14.71 -8.37 -18.32
CA ILE A 135 -15.66 -7.42 -18.90
C ILE A 135 -16.69 -6.95 -17.86
N GLN A 136 -17.21 -7.87 -17.03
CA GLN A 136 -18.14 -7.52 -15.95
C GLN A 136 -17.49 -6.62 -14.89
N LEU A 137 -16.22 -6.86 -14.56
CA LEU A 137 -15.43 -6.01 -13.68
C LEU A 137 -15.22 -4.62 -14.30
N ALA A 138 -14.83 -4.55 -15.58
CA ALA A 138 -14.68 -3.30 -16.30
C ALA A 138 -15.99 -2.50 -16.42
N ALA A 139 -17.14 -3.18 -16.47
CA ALA A 139 -18.45 -2.54 -16.51
C ALA A 139 -18.88 -1.90 -15.18
N GLN A 140 -18.19 -2.17 -14.06
CA GLN A 140 -18.50 -1.57 -12.76
C GLN A 140 -18.15 -0.07 -12.68
N GLN A 141 -17.35 0.44 -13.62
CA GLN A 141 -16.84 1.82 -13.58
C GLN A 141 -16.90 2.47 -14.94
N THR A 142 -16.93 3.81 -14.94
CA THR A 142 -16.96 4.59 -16.18
C THR A 142 -15.56 5.08 -16.54
N VAL A 143 -15.34 5.31 -17.84
CA VAL A 143 -14.12 5.98 -18.33
C VAL A 143 -13.98 7.37 -17.68
N ALA A 144 -15.09 8.10 -17.52
CA ALA A 144 -15.09 9.41 -16.87
C ALA A 144 -14.51 9.33 -15.45
N ARG A 145 -14.94 8.33 -14.66
CA ARG A 145 -14.42 8.10 -13.31
C ARG A 145 -12.93 7.76 -13.30
N MET A 146 -12.43 6.99 -14.27
CA MET A 146 -10.99 6.73 -14.39
C MET A 146 -10.21 8.01 -14.70
N LEU A 147 -10.74 8.89 -15.56
CA LEU A 147 -10.09 10.15 -15.94
C LEU A 147 -10.10 11.22 -14.84
N GLU A 148 -10.87 11.04 -13.76
CA GLU A 148 -10.80 11.90 -12.57
C GLU A 148 -9.52 11.68 -11.75
N ARG A 149 -8.85 10.54 -11.92
CA ARG A 149 -7.57 10.27 -11.28
C ARG A 149 -6.51 11.26 -11.77
N ASP A 150 -5.74 11.85 -10.85
CA ASP A 150 -4.86 12.98 -11.15
C ASP A 150 -3.85 12.74 -12.29
N ASP A 151 -3.24 11.56 -12.35
CA ASP A 151 -2.27 11.20 -13.37
C ASP A 151 -2.91 11.03 -14.76
N PHE A 152 -4.05 10.33 -14.84
CA PHE A 152 -4.82 10.21 -16.08
C PHE A 152 -5.39 11.57 -16.51
N SER A 153 -5.89 12.38 -15.58
CA SER A 153 -6.38 13.74 -15.87
C SER A 153 -5.29 14.61 -16.48
N LYS A 154 -4.09 14.62 -15.89
CA LYS A 154 -2.93 15.39 -16.39
C LYS A 154 -2.46 14.86 -17.75
N ARG A 155 -2.29 13.55 -17.90
CA ARG A 155 -1.85 12.94 -19.18
C ARG A 155 -2.84 13.22 -20.30
N TYR A 156 -4.14 13.05 -20.04
CA TYR A 156 -5.20 13.30 -21.02
C TYR A 156 -5.24 14.76 -21.45
N LYS A 157 -5.20 15.71 -20.49
CA LYS A 157 -5.15 17.16 -20.78
C LYS A 157 -3.91 17.57 -21.57
N ASN A 158 -2.78 16.90 -21.34
CA ASN A 158 -1.51 17.17 -22.01
C ASN A 158 -1.31 16.37 -23.31
N ASN A 159 -2.33 15.66 -23.81
CA ASN A 159 -2.24 14.78 -24.98
C ASN A 159 -1.11 13.72 -24.87
N GLN A 160 -0.79 13.30 -23.65
CA GLN A 160 0.12 12.19 -23.41
C GLN A 160 -0.67 10.88 -23.55
N SER A 161 -0.05 9.87 -24.16
CA SER A 161 -0.69 8.56 -24.36
C SER A 161 -1.10 7.95 -23.03
N ILE A 162 -2.26 7.31 -22.99
CA ILE A 162 -2.75 6.47 -21.89
C ILE A 162 -3.19 5.16 -22.52
N SER A 163 -2.53 4.07 -22.14
CA SER A 163 -2.87 2.76 -22.68
C SER A 163 -4.11 2.21 -22.00
N ILE A 164 -4.98 1.51 -22.75
CA ILE A 164 -6.25 0.96 -22.22
C ILE A 164 -6.03 0.03 -21.02
N HIS A 165 -4.98 -0.79 -21.06
CA HIS A 165 -4.67 -1.71 -19.95
C HIS A 165 -4.36 -0.99 -18.63
N GLU A 166 -3.94 0.28 -18.66
CA GLU A 166 -3.69 1.07 -17.46
C GLU A 166 -4.97 1.33 -16.67
N PHE A 167 -6.14 1.38 -17.34
CA PHE A 167 -7.44 1.49 -16.67
C PHE A 167 -7.90 0.20 -15.99
N LEU A 168 -7.28 -0.94 -16.32
CA LEU A 168 -7.56 -2.20 -15.65
C LEU A 168 -6.88 -2.26 -14.29
N TYR A 169 -5.76 -1.56 -14.10
CA TYR A 169 -4.99 -1.65 -12.85
C TYR A 169 -5.83 -1.30 -11.59
N PRO A 170 -6.54 -0.15 -11.50
CA PRO A 170 -7.35 0.16 -10.34
C PRO A 170 -8.47 -0.86 -10.09
N LEU A 171 -9.03 -1.42 -11.16
CA LEU A 171 -10.09 -2.41 -11.08
C LEU A 171 -9.57 -3.74 -10.51
N VAL A 172 -8.42 -4.19 -10.97
CA VAL A 172 -7.76 -5.40 -10.47
C VAL A 172 -7.39 -5.23 -9.00
N GLN A 173 -6.72 -4.14 -8.64
CA GLN A 173 -6.38 -3.86 -7.23
C GLN A 173 -7.62 -3.78 -6.34
N GLY A 174 -8.70 -3.16 -6.84
CA GLY A 174 -9.95 -3.08 -6.10
C GLY A 174 -10.66 -4.44 -5.97
N TYR A 175 -10.58 -5.30 -7.01
CA TYR A 175 -11.10 -6.66 -6.95
C TYR A 175 -10.34 -7.53 -5.95
N ASP A 176 -9.04 -7.28 -5.74
CA ASP A 176 -8.27 -7.96 -4.68
C ASP A 176 -8.95 -7.77 -3.31
N SER A 177 -9.54 -6.60 -3.03
CA SER A 177 -10.29 -6.38 -1.78
C SER A 177 -11.58 -7.18 -1.69
N VAL A 178 -12.26 -7.39 -2.82
CA VAL A 178 -13.47 -8.24 -2.91
C VAL A 178 -13.09 -9.71 -2.66
N ALA A 179 -12.02 -10.18 -3.31
CA ALA A 179 -11.53 -11.55 -3.16
C ALA A 179 -11.05 -11.84 -1.72
N MET A 180 -10.33 -10.90 -1.12
CA MET A 180 -9.76 -11.04 0.22
C MET A 180 -10.75 -10.70 1.34
N LYS A 181 -11.94 -10.15 1.02
CA LYS A 181 -12.93 -9.63 1.97
C LYS A 181 -12.28 -8.67 2.97
N ALA A 182 -11.55 -7.68 2.45
CA ALA A 182 -10.78 -6.76 3.28
C ALA A 182 -11.71 -5.84 4.09
N ASP A 183 -11.44 -5.71 5.39
CA ASP A 183 -12.13 -4.74 6.26
C ASP A 183 -11.45 -3.38 6.23
N ILE A 184 -10.13 -3.39 6.02
CA ILE A 184 -9.25 -2.24 5.97
C ILE A 184 -8.26 -2.48 4.84
N GLU A 185 -8.02 -1.49 4.00
CA GLU A 185 -6.88 -1.47 3.09
C GLU A 185 -5.99 -0.27 3.43
N LEU A 186 -4.69 -0.53 3.57
CA LEU A 186 -3.67 0.48 3.79
C LEU A 186 -2.95 0.79 2.48
N GLY A 187 -2.64 2.06 2.24
CA GLY A 187 -1.76 2.47 1.14
C GLY A 187 -1.05 3.79 1.42
N GLY A 188 -0.15 4.19 0.51
CA GLY A 188 0.38 5.56 0.52
C GLY A 188 -0.68 6.59 0.10
N THR A 189 -0.43 7.87 0.35
CA THR A 189 -1.32 8.96 -0.10
C THR A 189 -1.54 8.97 -1.61
N ASP A 190 -0.56 8.50 -2.38
CA ASP A 190 -0.65 8.35 -3.83
C ASP A 190 -1.64 7.25 -4.27
N GLN A 191 -1.97 6.29 -3.39
CA GLN A 191 -2.87 5.18 -3.70
C GLN A 191 -4.35 5.48 -3.45
N LYS A 192 -4.72 6.68 -2.96
CA LYS A 192 -6.09 7.01 -2.50
C LYS A 192 -7.19 6.62 -3.49
N PHE A 193 -6.97 6.86 -4.78
CA PHE A 193 -7.92 6.46 -5.83
C PHE A 193 -8.14 4.95 -5.89
N ASN A 194 -7.07 4.16 -5.82
CA ASN A 194 -7.16 2.69 -5.91
C ASN A 194 -7.79 2.09 -4.65
N LEU A 195 -7.49 2.65 -3.46
CA LEU A 195 -8.16 2.26 -2.21
C LEU A 195 -9.68 2.49 -2.28
N LEU A 196 -10.09 3.65 -2.81
CA LEU A 196 -11.51 3.98 -3.02
C LEU A 196 -12.17 3.07 -4.05
N MET A 197 -11.43 2.63 -5.07
CA MET A 197 -11.91 1.66 -6.05
C MET A 197 -12.27 0.33 -5.39
N GLY A 198 -11.41 -0.20 -4.51
CA GLY A 198 -11.71 -1.40 -3.73
C GLY A 198 -12.97 -1.25 -2.87
N ARG A 199 -13.10 -0.11 -2.18
CA ARG A 199 -14.28 0.21 -1.38
C ARG A 199 -15.57 0.23 -2.21
N GLU A 200 -15.53 0.76 -3.42
CA GLU A 200 -16.70 0.82 -4.30
C GLU A 200 -17.05 -0.56 -4.89
N LEU A 201 -16.05 -1.33 -5.33
CA LEU A 201 -16.27 -2.68 -5.87
C LEU A 201 -16.83 -3.63 -4.80
N GLN A 202 -16.42 -3.48 -3.54
CA GLN A 202 -17.01 -4.24 -2.43
C GLN A 202 -18.50 -3.93 -2.25
N LYS A 203 -18.93 -2.66 -2.35
CA LYS A 203 -20.37 -2.31 -2.33
C LYS A 203 -21.12 -3.00 -3.46
N GLY A 204 -20.59 -2.92 -4.69
CA GLY A 204 -21.19 -3.57 -5.85
C GLY A 204 -21.31 -5.08 -5.70
N ALA A 205 -20.37 -5.70 -4.99
CA ALA A 205 -20.37 -7.12 -4.65
C ALA A 205 -21.21 -7.47 -3.39
N GLY A 206 -21.93 -6.50 -2.79
CA GLY A 206 -22.73 -6.71 -1.59
C GLY A 206 -21.91 -6.97 -0.32
N GLN A 207 -20.62 -6.63 -0.32
CA GLN A 207 -19.75 -6.72 0.86
C GLN A 207 -19.77 -5.42 1.67
N GLU A 208 -19.43 -5.53 2.96
CA GLU A 208 -19.19 -4.36 3.79
C GLU A 208 -17.95 -3.62 3.24
N PRO A 209 -18.02 -2.31 2.96
CA PRO A 209 -16.90 -1.62 2.31
C PRO A 209 -15.71 -1.47 3.28
N GLN A 210 -14.50 -1.63 2.75
CA GLN A 210 -13.26 -1.46 3.51
C GLN A 210 -13.07 -0.02 4.00
N ILE A 211 -12.38 0.15 5.13
CA ILE A 211 -11.82 1.44 5.53
C ILE A 211 -10.54 1.67 4.72
N CYS A 212 -10.45 2.84 4.08
CA CYS A 212 -9.22 3.25 3.40
C CYS A 212 -8.38 4.07 4.36
N ILE A 213 -7.16 3.60 4.65
CA ILE A 213 -6.21 4.34 5.49
C ILE A 213 -4.98 4.66 4.64
N THR A 214 -4.63 5.94 4.57
CA THR A 214 -3.43 6.39 3.88
C THR A 214 -2.35 6.80 4.86
N VAL A 215 -1.12 6.41 4.57
CA VAL A 215 0.07 6.89 5.28
C VAL A 215 0.82 7.87 4.38
N PRO A 216 1.52 8.87 4.94
CA PRO A 216 2.33 9.78 4.15
C PRO A 216 3.45 9.06 3.42
N ILE A 217 3.93 9.69 2.35
CA ILE A 217 5.10 9.23 1.63
C ILE A 217 6.34 9.75 2.35
N LEU A 218 7.25 8.85 2.73
CA LEU A 218 8.53 9.22 3.32
C LEU A 218 9.40 9.93 2.28
N GLU A 219 9.93 11.08 2.65
CA GLU A 219 10.95 11.78 1.90
C GLU A 219 12.26 10.97 1.88
N GLY A 220 13.03 11.08 0.80
CA GLY A 220 14.35 10.51 0.71
C GLY A 220 15.39 11.34 1.47
N LEU A 221 16.64 10.91 1.39
CA LEU A 221 17.76 11.58 2.07
C LEU A 221 18.01 13.02 1.60
N ASP A 222 17.46 13.43 0.46
CA ASP A 222 17.48 14.81 -0.03
C ASP A 222 16.45 15.72 0.66
N GLY A 223 15.47 15.15 1.39
CA GLY A 223 14.46 15.87 2.17
C GLY A 223 13.35 16.53 1.35
N VAL A 224 13.31 16.35 0.03
CA VAL A 224 12.31 16.99 -0.85
C VAL A 224 11.52 15.94 -1.63
N GLN A 225 12.23 15.04 -2.31
CA GLN A 225 11.62 14.01 -3.13
C GLN A 225 11.26 12.81 -2.29
N LYS A 226 10.25 12.05 -2.74
CA LYS A 226 9.94 10.77 -2.13
C LYS A 226 11.13 9.81 -2.19
N MET A 227 11.26 8.98 -1.16
CA MET A 227 12.27 7.94 -1.12
C MET A 227 12.10 6.98 -2.30
N SER A 228 13.16 6.82 -3.09
CA SER A 228 13.12 6.03 -4.32
C SER A 228 14.49 5.49 -4.73
N LYS A 229 14.55 4.22 -5.10
CA LYS A 229 15.77 3.62 -5.66
C LYS A 229 16.27 4.35 -6.91
N SER A 230 15.37 4.77 -7.80
CA SER A 230 15.77 5.44 -9.04
C SER A 230 16.36 6.83 -8.83
N LEU A 231 16.10 7.46 -7.68
CA LEU A 231 16.65 8.76 -7.32
C LEU A 231 17.94 8.64 -6.49
N GLY A 232 18.32 7.42 -6.08
CA GLY A 232 19.49 7.19 -5.23
C GLY A 232 19.37 7.77 -3.81
N ASN A 233 18.16 8.20 -3.40
CA ASN A 233 17.90 8.88 -2.14
C ASN A 233 17.29 7.95 -1.07
N TYR A 234 17.55 6.64 -1.16
CA TYR A 234 16.91 5.62 -0.33
C TYR A 234 17.84 4.98 0.69
N VAL A 235 17.24 4.40 1.72
CA VAL A 235 17.90 3.53 2.69
C VAL A 235 17.26 2.14 2.59
N GLY A 236 18.02 1.14 2.15
CA GLY A 236 17.54 -0.22 1.96
C GLY A 236 17.40 -0.96 3.29
N ILE A 237 16.39 -1.83 3.42
CA ILE A 237 16.19 -2.63 4.63
C ILE A 237 17.31 -3.69 4.82
N ASN A 238 17.96 -4.05 3.71
CA ASN A 238 19.08 -5.00 3.67
C ASN A 238 20.45 -4.32 3.59
N ASP A 239 20.53 -2.99 3.66
CA ASP A 239 21.81 -2.29 3.69
C ASP A 239 22.62 -2.76 4.92
N ALA A 240 23.94 -2.86 4.77
CA ALA A 240 24.81 -3.24 5.89
C ALA A 240 24.65 -2.21 7.04
N PRO A 241 24.75 -2.62 8.32
CA PRO A 241 24.49 -1.71 9.44
C PRO A 241 25.28 -0.39 9.39
N GLY A 242 26.55 -0.42 8.98
CA GLY A 242 27.37 0.78 8.83
C GLY A 242 26.94 1.69 7.66
N GLU A 243 26.45 1.11 6.56
CA GLU A 243 25.91 1.85 5.43
C GLU A 243 24.56 2.49 5.78
N MET A 244 23.67 1.72 6.40
CA MET A 244 22.38 2.21 6.88
C MET A 244 22.57 3.37 7.86
N PHE A 245 23.48 3.21 8.84
CA PHE A 245 23.82 4.26 9.78
C PHE A 245 24.34 5.52 9.06
N GLY A 246 25.33 5.36 8.17
CA GLY A 246 25.91 6.46 7.41
C GLY A 246 24.88 7.24 6.58
N LYS A 247 23.95 6.53 5.94
CA LYS A 247 22.85 7.13 5.17
C LYS A 247 21.85 7.88 6.06
N ILE A 248 21.47 7.31 7.20
CA ILE A 248 20.50 7.93 8.12
C ILE A 248 21.10 9.22 8.71
N VAL A 249 22.35 9.20 9.16
CA VAL A 249 22.99 10.40 9.75
C VAL A 249 23.34 11.48 8.74
N SER A 250 23.31 11.20 7.43
CA SER A 250 23.49 12.21 6.38
C SER A 250 22.24 13.02 6.06
N MET A 251 21.08 12.65 6.64
CA MET A 251 19.82 13.36 6.36
C MET A 251 19.84 14.78 6.95
N PRO A 252 19.12 15.75 6.37
CA PRO A 252 18.95 17.08 6.96
C PRO A 252 18.25 17.02 8.32
N ASP A 253 18.66 17.87 9.28
CA ASP A 253 18.04 17.94 10.61
C ASP A 253 16.53 18.18 10.57
N SER A 254 16.05 18.94 9.57
CA SER A 254 14.62 19.21 9.36
C SER A 254 13.80 17.94 9.09
N LEU A 255 14.44 16.87 8.61
CA LEU A 255 13.79 15.59 8.30
C LEU A 255 13.79 14.60 9.47
N MET A 256 14.63 14.84 10.48
CA MET A 256 14.82 13.94 11.61
C MET A 256 13.51 13.62 12.33
N TRP A 257 12.72 14.64 12.67
CA TRP A 257 11.45 14.47 13.38
C TRP A 257 10.42 13.68 12.57
N ARG A 258 10.40 13.90 11.25
CA ARG A 258 9.55 13.17 10.32
C ARG A 258 9.90 11.68 10.29
N TYR A 259 11.19 11.36 10.32
CA TYR A 259 11.66 9.97 10.40
C TYR A 259 11.34 9.34 11.75
N PHE A 260 11.44 10.07 12.86
CA PHE A 260 11.00 9.58 14.16
C PHE A 260 9.50 9.27 14.18
N GLU A 261 8.66 10.16 13.67
CA GLU A 261 7.21 9.97 13.61
C GLU A 261 6.82 8.71 12.83
N LEU A 262 7.43 8.50 11.66
CA LEU A 262 7.02 7.46 10.69
C LEU A 262 7.76 6.13 10.84
N LEU A 263 8.97 6.12 11.40
CA LEU A 263 9.83 4.93 11.46
C LEU A 263 10.12 4.44 12.89
N SER A 264 10.02 5.31 13.90
CA SER A 264 10.30 4.92 15.29
C SER A 264 9.06 4.38 15.99
N PHE A 265 9.25 3.34 16.80
CA PHE A 265 8.23 2.83 17.71
C PHE A 265 8.23 3.52 19.08
N ARG A 266 9.15 4.48 19.31
CA ARG A 266 9.17 5.30 20.54
C ARG A 266 7.86 6.08 20.68
N PRO A 267 7.26 6.21 21.88
CA PRO A 267 6.11 7.10 22.07
C PRO A 267 6.42 8.53 21.62
N MET A 268 5.46 9.23 21.03
CA MET A 268 5.68 10.64 20.61
C MET A 268 6.00 11.55 21.80
N SER A 269 5.53 11.22 23.00
CA SER A 269 5.88 11.92 24.24
C SER A 269 7.36 11.82 24.64
N GLU A 270 8.14 10.91 24.05
CA GLU A 270 9.61 10.84 24.22
C GLU A 270 10.36 11.63 23.13
N ILE A 271 9.67 12.03 22.05
CA ILE A 271 10.23 12.72 20.89
C ILE A 271 10.00 14.24 20.99
N GLU A 272 8.88 14.65 21.59
CA GLU A 272 8.48 16.04 21.86
C GLU A 272 9.29 16.72 22.97
#